data_AF-A0A7R9IXK2-F1
#
_entry.id   AF-A0A7R9IXK2-F1
#
_cell.length_a   1.000
_cell.length_b   1.000
_cell.length_c   1.000
_cell.angle_alpha   90.00
_cell.angle_beta   90.00
_cell.angle_gamma   90.00
#
_symmetry.space_group_name_H-M   'P 1'
#
loop_
_entity.id
_entity.type
_entity.pdbx_description
1 polymer ?
#
loop_
_entity_poly.entity_id
_entity_poly.type
_entity_poly.pdbx_seq_one_letter_code
_entity_poly.pdbx_strand_id
1 'polypeptide(L)'
;MEGKEGFDNQINLCRDLGLNPGPPTQKSDTLPLDPHVTKNQTYYYDVICHPTFLPSGLEVESRCATEFIAEFRASGGAAFKRLSPKVIRFARYGCANRPFFHIVVMETKKGQHTQCIEQIGSFDPLTNKYNEKLVSLNFERIKYWIGHGAIPSTPVAELLGLAGFFPVHPRTYMTAWRNRRANESREAVEQSPENIALSN
;
A
#
# COMPACT_ATOMS: atom_id res chain seq x y z
N MET A 1 -39.38 -0.56 27.15
CA MET A 1 -39.17 -1.88 26.55
C MET A 1 -39.84 -1.97 25.18
N GLU A 2 -39.73 -0.94 24.33
CA GLU A 2 -40.50 -0.85 23.07
C GLU A 2 -39.64 -1.01 21.80
N GLY A 3 -38.35 -1.29 21.94
CA GLY A 3 -37.40 -1.30 20.82
C GLY A 3 -37.17 -2.66 20.13
N LYS A 4 -37.78 -3.76 20.60
CA LYS A 4 -37.51 -5.11 20.06
C LYS A 4 -38.55 -5.58 19.05
N GLU A 5 -39.81 -5.12 19.14
CA GLU A 5 -40.91 -5.63 18.30
C GLU A 5 -40.76 -5.23 16.81
N GLY A 6 -40.12 -4.09 16.52
CA GLY A 6 -39.91 -3.64 15.14
C GLY A 6 -38.89 -4.47 14.35
N PHE A 7 -37.89 -5.05 15.01
CA PHE A 7 -36.82 -5.81 14.36
C PHE A 7 -37.27 -7.23 14.01
N ASP A 8 -38.03 -7.85 14.91
CA ASP A 8 -38.55 -9.21 14.72
C ASP A 8 -39.59 -9.28 13.58
N ASN A 9 -40.41 -8.23 13.41
CA ASN A 9 -41.36 -8.11 12.29
C ASN A 9 -40.67 -7.99 10.92
N GLN A 10 -39.50 -7.37 10.88
CA GLN A 10 -38.72 -7.19 9.64
C GLN A 10 -37.99 -8.48 9.23
N ILE A 11 -37.57 -9.30 10.20
CA ILE A 11 -36.99 -10.62 9.94
C ILE A 11 -38.04 -11.60 9.40
N ASN A 12 -39.26 -11.57 9.94
CA ASN A 12 -40.34 -12.45 9.49
C ASN A 12 -40.79 -12.13 8.05
N LEU A 13 -40.90 -10.84 7.70
CA LEU A 13 -41.22 -10.40 6.33
C LEU A 13 -40.16 -10.83 5.30
N CYS A 14 -38.87 -10.78 5.65
CA CYS A 14 -37.78 -11.24 4.78
C CYS A 14 -37.81 -12.76 4.53
N ARG A 15 -38.26 -13.54 5.52
CA ARG A 15 -38.37 -15.01 5.43
C ARG A 15 -39.53 -15.45 4.53
N ASP A 16 -40.66 -14.73 4.56
CA ASP A 16 -41.82 -14.97 3.67
C ASP A 16 -41.52 -14.62 2.20
N LEU A 17 -40.59 -13.68 1.96
CA LEU A 17 -40.14 -13.29 0.62
C LEU A 17 -38.96 -14.12 0.08
N GLY A 18 -38.49 -15.13 0.83
CA GLY A 18 -37.39 -16.01 0.41
C GLY A 18 -36.01 -15.33 0.33
N LEU A 19 -35.82 -14.19 1.00
CA LEU A 19 -34.57 -13.43 1.01
C LEU A 19 -33.78 -13.75 2.28
N ASN A 20 -32.49 -14.06 2.15
CA ASN A 20 -31.61 -14.28 3.31
C ASN A 20 -31.16 -12.95 3.91
N PRO A 21 -31.54 -12.60 5.16
CA PRO A 21 -31.07 -11.38 5.79
C PRO A 21 -29.56 -11.51 6.09
N GLY A 22 -28.77 -10.56 5.58
CA GLY A 22 -27.35 -10.46 5.90
C GLY A 22 -27.10 -10.17 7.38
N PRO A 23 -25.87 -10.41 7.89
CA PRO A 23 -25.56 -10.22 9.30
C PRO A 23 -25.72 -8.75 9.71
N PRO A 24 -26.24 -8.47 10.93
CA PRO A 24 -26.42 -7.10 11.39
C PRO A 24 -25.06 -6.43 11.57
N THR A 25 -24.78 -5.44 10.74
CA THR A 25 -23.62 -4.55 10.89
C THR A 25 -23.82 -3.66 12.11
N GLN A 26 -22.88 -3.70 13.05
CA GLN A 26 -22.89 -2.79 14.20
C GLN A 26 -22.75 -1.36 13.69
N LYS A 27 -23.72 -0.52 14.03
CA LYS A 27 -23.69 0.93 13.86
C LYS A 27 -22.50 1.43 14.68
N SER A 28 -21.42 1.86 14.04
CA SER A 28 -20.34 2.52 14.77
C SER A 28 -20.88 3.84 15.28
N ASP A 29 -20.97 3.96 16.60
CA ASP A 29 -21.36 5.18 17.29
C ASP A 29 -20.47 6.34 16.83
N THR A 30 -21.13 7.40 16.37
CA THR A 30 -20.50 8.68 16.09
C THR A 30 -20.06 9.25 17.42
N LEU A 31 -18.76 9.17 17.73
CA LEU A 31 -18.19 9.97 18.81
C LEU A 31 -18.10 11.44 18.34
N PRO A 32 -18.43 12.41 19.21
CA PRO A 32 -18.44 13.82 18.87
C PRO A 32 -17.02 14.31 18.59
N LEU A 33 -16.88 15.07 17.49
CA LEU A 33 -15.64 15.70 17.08
C LEU A 33 -15.22 16.78 18.08
N ASP A 34 -14.02 16.65 18.65
CA ASP A 34 -13.32 17.74 19.32
C ASP A 34 -13.11 18.93 18.36
N PRO A 35 -13.40 20.18 18.75
CA PRO A 35 -13.33 21.34 17.85
C PRO A 35 -11.92 21.86 17.56
N HIS A 36 -10.84 21.16 17.93
CA HIS A 36 -9.47 21.71 17.87
C HIS A 36 -8.46 20.98 16.98
N VAL A 37 -8.85 20.03 16.13
CA VAL A 37 -7.91 19.38 15.20
C VAL A 37 -8.16 19.84 13.77
N THR A 38 -7.32 20.77 13.31
CA THR A 38 -7.26 21.25 11.93
C THR A 38 -7.01 20.10 10.96
N LYS A 39 -8.00 19.84 10.09
CA LYS A 39 -7.96 18.84 9.03
C LYS A 39 -6.95 19.24 7.95
N ASN A 40 -5.85 18.50 7.83
CA ASN A 40 -5.13 18.41 6.56
C ASN A 40 -5.59 17.13 5.84
N GLN A 41 -6.80 17.19 5.31
CA GLN A 41 -7.33 16.20 4.38
C GLN A 41 -6.96 16.64 2.96
N THR A 42 -5.93 16.04 2.39
CA THR A 42 -5.72 16.06 0.94
C THR A 42 -6.58 14.97 0.32
N TYR A 43 -7.72 15.37 -0.23
CA TYR A 43 -8.57 14.52 -1.05
C TYR A 43 -8.05 14.47 -2.50
N TYR A 44 -7.98 13.26 -3.03
CA TYR A 44 -7.80 12.95 -4.45
C TYR A 44 -9.09 13.35 -5.20
N TYR A 45 -8.99 14.08 -6.31
CA TYR A 45 -10.12 14.36 -7.19
C TYR A 45 -10.10 13.36 -8.35
N ASP A 46 -11.12 12.50 -8.43
CA ASP A 46 -11.49 11.80 -9.67
C ASP A 46 -12.59 12.61 -10.35
N VAL A 47 -12.25 13.33 -11.42
CA VAL A 47 -13.23 13.95 -12.31
C VAL A 47 -13.44 13.02 -13.49
N ILE A 48 -14.58 12.33 -13.47
CA ILE A 48 -15.12 11.58 -14.59
C ILE A 48 -15.67 12.60 -15.60
N CYS A 49 -14.99 12.76 -16.74
CA CYS A 49 -15.50 13.55 -17.87
C CYS A 49 -16.66 12.82 -18.55
N HIS A 50 -17.88 13.32 -18.37
CA HIS A 50 -19.01 13.01 -19.25
C HIS A 50 -19.11 14.09 -20.35
N PRO A 51 -19.31 13.71 -21.63
CA PRO A 51 -19.37 14.66 -22.74
C PRO A 51 -20.79 15.21 -22.88
N THR A 52 -20.94 16.54 -23.02
CA THR A 52 -21.81 17.20 -24.02
C THR A 52 -21.94 18.70 -23.73
N PHE A 53 -22.08 19.47 -24.81
CA PHE A 53 -22.67 20.81 -24.93
C PHE A 53 -21.69 21.99 -25.10
N LEU A 54 -21.28 22.19 -26.35
CA LEU A 54 -20.94 23.50 -26.94
C LEU A 54 -22.20 24.38 -26.96
N PRO A 55 -22.09 25.71 -26.77
CA PRO A 55 -22.03 26.56 -27.96
C PRO A 55 -21.18 27.85 -27.87
N SER A 56 -20.85 28.33 -29.07
CA SER A 56 -20.66 29.72 -29.53
C SER A 56 -19.51 30.56 -28.98
N GLY A 57 -18.43 30.60 -29.76
CA GLY A 57 -18.03 31.84 -30.42
C GLY A 57 -17.15 32.80 -29.63
N LEU A 58 -15.85 32.48 -29.54
CA LEU A 58 -14.81 33.50 -29.66
C LEU A 58 -13.58 32.87 -30.32
N GLU A 59 -13.31 33.27 -31.55
CA GLU A 59 -12.13 32.89 -32.31
C GLU A 59 -10.90 33.56 -31.69
N VAL A 60 -9.96 32.75 -31.22
CA VAL A 60 -8.55 33.09 -31.26
C VAL A 60 -7.86 31.98 -32.02
N GLU A 61 -7.59 32.28 -33.28
CA GLU A 61 -6.82 31.45 -34.18
C GLU A 61 -5.42 31.20 -33.61
N SER A 62 -5.13 29.92 -33.47
CA SER A 62 -3.92 29.31 -34.01
C SER A 62 -2.62 29.42 -33.22
N ARG A 63 -2.01 28.23 -33.11
CA ARG A 63 -0.60 27.93 -32.85
C ARG A 63 -0.18 27.86 -31.39
N CYS A 64 -0.63 26.80 -30.71
CA CYS A 64 0.28 25.98 -29.90
C CYS A 64 1.28 25.30 -30.85
N ALA A 65 2.19 26.09 -31.41
CA ALA A 65 3.32 25.58 -32.17
C ALA A 65 4.35 25.08 -31.16
N THR A 66 4.51 23.76 -31.12
CA THR A 66 5.83 23.14 -31.26
C THR A 66 6.78 24.08 -31.99
N GLU A 67 7.78 24.63 -31.29
CA GLU A 67 9.08 25.12 -31.78
C GLU A 67 9.60 26.26 -30.90
N PHE A 68 10.39 25.87 -29.90
CA PHE A 68 11.56 26.66 -29.55
C PHE A 68 12.76 25.72 -29.55
N ILE A 69 13.18 25.35 -30.77
CA ILE A 69 14.51 24.81 -31.02
C ILE A 69 15.21 25.76 -31.98
N ALA A 70 16.18 26.49 -31.45
CA ALA A 70 17.51 26.75 -32.01
C ALA A 70 18.19 27.70 -31.00
N GLU A 71 19.44 27.56 -30.57
CA GLU A 71 20.56 26.92 -31.22
C GLU A 71 21.68 26.81 -30.17
N PHE A 72 21.96 25.61 -29.70
CA PHE A 72 23.35 25.22 -29.48
C PHE A 72 23.47 23.80 -30.01
N ARG A 73 23.84 23.74 -31.29
CA ARG A 73 24.38 22.54 -31.93
C ARG A 73 25.77 22.31 -31.34
N ALA A 74 25.84 22.04 -30.03
CA ALA A 74 27.03 21.51 -29.42
C ALA A 74 27.15 20.07 -29.95
N SER A 75 28.06 19.90 -30.90
CA SER A 75 28.59 18.63 -31.38
C SER A 75 29.30 17.90 -30.24
N GLY A 76 28.53 17.48 -29.24
CA GLY A 76 28.96 16.69 -28.10
C GLY A 76 27.81 15.77 -27.75
N GLY A 77 27.89 14.51 -28.19
CA GLY A 77 26.91 13.46 -27.92
C GLY A 77 26.88 13.02 -26.45
N ALA A 78 26.78 13.96 -25.52
CA ALA A 78 26.49 13.64 -24.13
C ALA A 78 25.03 13.22 -24.04
N ALA A 79 24.79 11.91 -23.92
CA ALA A 79 23.46 11.37 -23.71
C ALA A 79 22.81 12.07 -22.51
N PHE A 80 21.78 12.88 -22.75
CA PHE A 80 20.94 13.46 -21.71
C PHE A 80 20.26 12.32 -20.95
N LYS A 81 20.88 11.88 -19.86
CA LYS A 81 20.32 10.84 -19.00
C LYS A 81 19.08 11.44 -18.34
N ARG A 82 17.88 11.01 -18.77
CA ARG A 82 16.64 11.32 -18.05
C ARG A 82 16.83 10.94 -16.57
N LEU A 83 16.72 11.94 -15.69
CA LEU A 83 16.78 11.78 -14.24
C LEU A 83 15.83 10.65 -13.83
N SER A 84 16.40 9.61 -13.22
CA SER A 84 15.60 8.48 -12.74
C SER A 84 14.92 8.87 -11.43
N PRO A 85 13.67 8.45 -11.19
CA PRO A 85 13.06 8.59 -9.87
C PRO A 85 13.86 7.79 -8.84
N LYS A 86 13.82 8.27 -7.60
CA LYS A 86 14.51 7.64 -6.47
C LYS A 86 13.52 6.73 -5.77
N VAL A 87 14.01 5.57 -5.35
CA VAL A 87 13.21 4.52 -4.73
C VAL A 87 13.90 4.06 -3.45
N ILE A 88 13.12 3.88 -2.39
CA ILE A 88 13.57 3.21 -1.17
C ILE A 88 13.23 1.73 -1.33
N ARG A 89 14.24 0.88 -1.42
CA ARG A 89 14.07 -0.55 -1.70
C ARG A 89 15.06 -1.41 -0.91
N PHE A 90 14.80 -2.70 -0.88
CA PHE A 90 15.71 -3.68 -0.30
C PHE A 90 16.82 -4.07 -1.30
N ALA A 91 18.05 -3.88 -0.89
CA ALA A 91 19.20 -4.50 -1.52
C ALA A 91 19.53 -5.80 -0.78
N ARG A 92 19.59 -6.91 -1.52
CA ARG A 92 19.95 -8.21 -0.96
C ARG A 92 21.45 -8.30 -0.80
N TYR A 93 21.86 -8.66 0.40
CA TYR A 93 23.23 -8.99 0.81
C TYR A 93 23.23 -10.35 1.52
N GLY A 94 24.41 -10.80 1.93
CA GLY A 94 24.60 -12.06 2.64
C GLY A 94 24.98 -13.23 1.72
N CYS A 95 25.03 -14.41 2.32
CA CYS A 95 25.45 -15.65 1.66
C CYS A 95 24.23 -16.43 1.13
N ALA A 96 24.50 -17.49 0.36
CA ALA A 96 23.48 -18.48 0.04
C ALA A 96 22.83 -19.01 1.34
N ASN A 97 21.51 -19.19 1.33
CA ASN A 97 20.71 -19.64 2.48
C ASN A 97 20.77 -18.75 3.75
N ARG A 98 21.48 -17.62 3.73
CA ARG A 98 21.50 -16.60 4.79
C ARG A 98 21.19 -15.22 4.18
N PRO A 99 19.91 -14.92 3.88
CA PRO A 99 19.53 -13.63 3.31
C PRO A 99 19.67 -12.52 4.36
N PHE A 100 20.25 -11.40 3.95
CA PHE A 100 20.30 -10.17 4.75
C PHE A 100 19.96 -8.99 3.86
N PHE A 101 19.16 -8.04 4.34
CA PHE A 101 18.69 -6.93 3.51
C PHE A 101 19.16 -5.58 4.06
N HIS A 102 19.64 -4.73 3.16
CA HIS A 102 19.85 -3.32 3.45
C HIS A 102 18.70 -2.51 2.87
N ILE A 103 18.24 -1.53 3.65
CA ILE A 103 17.24 -0.55 3.21
C ILE A 103 18.01 0.62 2.63
N VAL A 104 17.91 0.79 1.32
CA VAL A 104 18.75 1.71 0.57
C VAL A 104 17.92 2.63 -0.30
N VAL A 105 18.43 3.84 -0.52
CA VAL A 105 17.95 4.75 -1.55
C VAL A 105 18.77 4.53 -2.82
N MET A 106 18.06 4.25 -3.91
CA MET A 106 18.68 4.06 -5.22
C MET A 106 17.82 4.69 -6.31
N GLU A 107 18.39 4.83 -7.49
CA GLU A 107 17.61 5.09 -8.70
C GLU A 107 16.88 3.83 -9.15
N THR A 108 15.65 3.98 -9.63
CA THR A 108 14.82 2.83 -10.08
C THR A 108 15.47 2.02 -11.19
N LYS A 109 16.21 2.68 -12.11
CA LYS A 109 16.86 2.01 -13.24
C LYS A 109 18.10 1.19 -12.86
N LYS A 110 18.68 1.44 -11.68
CA LYS A 110 19.90 0.74 -11.25
C LYS A 110 19.57 -0.69 -10.82
N GLY A 111 20.52 -1.60 -11.01
CA GLY A 111 20.43 -2.98 -10.53
C GLY A 111 20.40 -3.06 -9.00
N GLN A 112 20.05 -4.23 -8.47
CA GLN A 112 19.89 -4.42 -7.02
C GLN A 112 21.22 -4.36 -6.24
N HIS A 113 22.31 -4.84 -6.84
CA HIS A 113 23.66 -4.86 -6.24
C HIS A 113 24.54 -3.67 -6.64
N THR A 114 23.98 -2.67 -7.33
CA THR A 114 24.70 -1.45 -7.70
C THR A 114 24.95 -0.59 -6.46
N GLN A 115 25.97 0.27 -6.53
CA GLN A 115 26.24 1.28 -5.50
C GLN A 115 24.98 2.10 -5.21
N CYS A 116 24.61 2.13 -3.93
CA CYS A 116 23.48 2.93 -3.44
C CYS A 116 23.89 4.39 -3.24
N ILE A 117 22.88 5.28 -3.22
CA ILE A 117 23.10 6.70 -2.90
C ILE A 117 23.35 6.84 -1.41
N GLU A 118 22.50 6.19 -0.61
CA GLU A 118 22.56 6.17 0.84
C GLU A 118 21.92 4.90 1.38
N GLN A 119 22.50 4.36 2.46
CA GLN A 119 21.92 3.29 3.25
C GLN A 119 21.20 3.89 4.47
N ILE A 120 19.89 3.63 4.58
CA ILE A 120 19.07 4.18 5.65
C ILE A 120 18.81 3.17 6.79
N GLY A 121 19.00 1.88 6.51
CA GLY A 121 18.68 0.84 7.48
C GLY A 121 19.09 -0.56 7.06
N SER A 122 18.69 -1.53 7.88
CA SER A 122 18.91 -2.96 7.68
C SER A 122 17.74 -3.79 8.19
N PHE A 123 17.60 -4.99 7.63
CA PHE A 123 16.58 -5.95 7.98
C PHE A 123 17.16 -7.37 7.93
N ASP A 124 17.10 -8.07 9.07
CA ASP A 124 17.38 -9.51 9.15
C ASP A 124 16.05 -10.28 9.17
N PRO A 125 15.73 -11.05 8.12
CA PRO A 125 14.51 -11.87 8.10
C PRO A 125 14.61 -13.11 8.99
N LEU A 126 15.83 -13.55 9.32
CA LEU A 126 16.07 -14.70 10.18
C LEU A 126 16.00 -14.27 11.64
N THR A 127 15.42 -15.15 12.45
CA THR A 127 15.25 -14.89 13.87
C THR A 127 16.57 -15.10 14.62
N ASN A 128 16.81 -14.24 15.61
CA ASN A 128 17.91 -14.43 16.56
C ASN A 128 17.57 -15.55 17.57
N LYS A 129 18.49 -15.83 18.51
CA LYS A 129 18.29 -16.75 19.65
C LYS A 129 17.04 -16.41 20.48
N TYR A 130 16.64 -15.14 20.50
CA TYR A 130 15.45 -14.64 21.20
C TYR A 130 14.17 -14.67 20.34
N ASN A 131 14.19 -15.32 19.18
CA ASN A 131 13.06 -15.42 18.24
C ASN A 131 12.55 -14.07 17.68
N GLU A 132 13.38 -13.04 17.71
CA GLU A 132 13.09 -11.70 17.20
C GLU A 132 13.68 -11.49 15.79
N LYS A 133 13.01 -10.68 14.98
CA LYS A 133 13.49 -10.21 13.68
C LYS A 133 14.01 -8.79 13.82
N LEU A 134 15.28 -8.59 13.51
CA LEU A 134 15.95 -7.30 13.75
C LEU A 134 15.74 -6.35 12.57
N VAL A 135 15.34 -5.12 12.88
CA VAL A 135 15.15 -4.04 11.92
C VAL A 135 15.80 -2.78 12.47
N SER A 136 16.68 -2.16 11.69
CA SER A 136 17.24 -0.85 12.00
C SER A 136 16.77 0.16 10.97
N LEU A 137 16.14 1.25 11.41
CA LEU A 137 15.56 2.29 10.57
C LEU A 137 16.00 3.67 11.06
N ASN A 138 16.58 4.48 10.18
CA ASN A 138 16.76 5.90 10.44
C ASN A 138 15.55 6.69 9.90
N PHE A 139 14.61 7.03 10.79
CA PHE A 139 13.37 7.73 10.44
C PHE A 139 13.58 9.15 9.90
N GLU A 140 14.63 9.85 10.34
CA GLU A 140 14.94 11.20 9.88
C GLU A 140 15.29 11.19 8.39
N ARG A 141 16.17 10.28 7.99
CA ARG A 141 16.59 10.12 6.59
C ARG A 141 15.46 9.60 5.72
N ILE A 142 14.62 8.69 6.22
CA ILE A 142 13.42 8.24 5.51
C ILE A 142 12.50 9.43 5.20
N LYS A 143 12.19 10.26 6.20
CA LYS A 143 11.35 11.46 6.02
C LYS A 143 11.96 12.43 4.99
N TYR A 144 13.27 12.68 5.08
CA TYR A 144 13.98 13.53 4.13
C TYR A 144 13.79 13.04 2.68
N TRP A 145 14.03 11.75 2.43
CA TRP A 145 13.96 11.20 1.08
C TRP A 145 12.53 11.13 0.53
N ILE A 146 11.54 10.85 1.38
CA ILE A 146 10.13 10.94 1.00
C ILE A 146 9.78 12.38 0.59
N GLY A 147 10.26 13.38 1.34
CA GLY A 147 10.12 14.80 0.96
C GLY A 147 10.77 15.16 -0.38
N HIS A 148 11.84 14.45 -0.76
CA HIS A 148 12.51 14.57 -2.07
C HIS A 148 11.84 13.75 -3.19
N GLY A 149 10.65 13.20 -2.95
CA GLY A 149 9.89 12.40 -3.92
C GLY A 149 10.39 10.96 -4.08
N ALA A 150 11.08 10.41 -3.08
CA ALA A 150 11.45 9.00 -3.10
C ALA A 150 10.24 8.12 -2.77
N ILE A 151 9.98 7.12 -3.63
CA ILE A 151 8.85 6.20 -3.47
C ILE A 151 9.33 4.94 -2.72
N PRO A 152 8.70 4.54 -1.61
CA PRO A 152 9.01 3.26 -0.96
C PRO A 152 8.44 2.08 -1.75
N SER A 153 9.18 0.99 -1.86
CA SER A 153 8.68 -0.26 -2.45
C SER A 153 7.65 -0.93 -1.53
N THR A 154 6.77 -1.78 -2.07
CA THR A 154 5.69 -2.41 -1.30
C THR A 154 6.16 -3.13 -0.02
N PRO A 155 7.22 -3.96 -0.01
CA PRO A 155 7.65 -4.61 1.23
C PRO A 155 8.30 -3.64 2.22
N VAL A 156 8.90 -2.54 1.75
CA VAL A 156 9.38 -1.46 2.63
C VAL A 156 8.20 -0.71 3.23
N ALA A 157 7.15 -0.45 2.46
CA ALA A 157 5.93 0.18 2.96
C ALA A 157 5.23 -0.69 4.01
N GLU A 158 5.20 -2.02 3.85
CA GLU A 158 4.72 -2.95 4.87
C GLU A 158 5.56 -2.89 6.15
N LEU A 159 6.89 -2.87 6.02
CA LEU A 159 7.81 -2.77 7.16
C LEU A 159 7.61 -1.45 7.92
N LEU A 160 7.45 -0.33 7.20
CA LEU A 160 7.17 0.98 7.80
C LEU A 160 5.77 1.05 8.43
N GLY A 161 4.81 0.31 7.90
CA GLY A 161 3.48 0.14 8.49
C GLY A 161 3.52 -0.61 9.83
N LEU A 162 4.32 -1.68 9.91
CA LEU A 162 4.55 -2.42 11.15
C LEU A 162 5.31 -1.58 12.20
N ALA A 163 6.21 -0.71 11.77
CA ALA A 163 6.93 0.22 12.64
C ALA A 163 6.06 1.40 13.15
N GLY A 164 4.82 1.55 12.66
CA GLY A 164 3.93 2.64 13.03
C GLY A 164 4.24 3.98 12.35
N PHE A 165 5.13 4.01 11.34
CA PHE A 165 5.42 5.22 10.57
C PHE A 165 4.36 5.49 9.49
N PHE A 166 3.84 4.43 8.87
CA PHE A 166 2.71 4.47 7.95
C PHE A 166 1.51 3.71 8.54
N PRO A 167 0.29 3.92 8.03
CA PRO A 167 -0.80 2.99 8.29
C PRO A 167 -0.45 1.60 7.75
N VAL A 168 -1.04 0.57 8.33
CA VAL A 168 -0.87 -0.82 7.88
C VAL A 168 -1.27 -0.93 6.42
N HIS A 169 -0.35 -1.43 5.58
CA HIS A 169 -0.57 -1.55 4.15
C HIS A 169 -1.72 -2.54 3.83
N PRO A 170 -2.61 -2.26 2.85
CA PRO A 170 -3.75 -3.13 2.54
C PRO A 170 -3.35 -4.57 2.17
N ARG A 171 -2.17 -4.77 1.59
CA ARG A 171 -1.62 -6.11 1.30
C ARG A 171 -1.42 -6.95 2.56
N THR A 172 -1.02 -6.33 3.68
CA THR A 172 -0.89 -7.02 4.97
C THR A 172 -2.25 -7.54 5.45
N TYR A 173 -3.30 -6.70 5.40
CA TYR A 173 -4.66 -7.09 5.76
C TYR A 173 -5.19 -8.24 4.88
N MET A 174 -5.05 -8.11 3.57
CA MET A 174 -5.48 -9.13 2.60
C MET A 174 -4.74 -10.46 2.79
N THR A 175 -3.44 -10.40 3.09
CA THR A 175 -2.62 -11.59 3.34
C THR A 175 -3.03 -12.30 4.63
N ALA A 176 -3.29 -11.53 5.70
CA ALA A 176 -3.81 -12.09 6.95
C ALA A 176 -5.19 -12.74 6.79
N TRP A 177 -6.08 -12.16 5.98
CA TRP A 177 -7.37 -12.77 5.65
C TRP A 177 -7.22 -14.09 4.88
N ARG A 178 -6.36 -14.14 3.86
CA ARG A 178 -6.08 -15.37 3.12
C ARG A 178 -5.46 -16.45 4.00
N ASN A 179 -4.50 -16.09 4.85
CA ASN A 179 -3.82 -17.02 5.74
C ASN A 179 -4.77 -17.65 6.75
N ARG A 180 -5.74 -16.89 7.29
CA ARG A 180 -6.77 -17.42 8.20
C ARG A 180 -7.63 -18.49 7.51
N ARG A 181 -8.16 -18.18 6.33
CA ARG A 181 -8.98 -19.15 5.55
C ARG A 181 -8.18 -20.39 5.15
N ALA A 182 -6.91 -20.21 4.79
CA ALA A 182 -6.02 -21.33 4.50
C ALA A 182 -5.78 -22.19 5.74
N ASN A 183 -5.60 -21.58 6.92
CA ASN A 183 -5.43 -22.31 8.17
C ASN A 183 -6.69 -23.10 8.53
N GLU A 184 -7.87 -22.48 8.45
CA GLU A 184 -9.17 -23.14 8.66
C GLU A 184 -9.31 -24.37 7.74
N SER A 185 -8.96 -24.25 6.45
CA SER A 185 -9.00 -25.37 5.52
C SER A 185 -7.98 -26.48 5.85
N ARG A 186 -6.80 -26.12 6.38
CA ARG A 186 -5.76 -27.09 6.77
C ARG A 186 -6.14 -27.82 8.05
N GLU A 187 -6.67 -27.09 9.04
CA GLU A 187 -7.22 -27.64 10.28
C GLU A 187 -8.39 -28.60 9.99
N ALA A 188 -9.28 -28.26 9.05
CA ALA A 188 -10.37 -29.14 8.65
C ALA A 188 -9.89 -30.45 7.99
N VAL A 189 -8.80 -30.40 7.21
CA VAL A 189 -8.19 -31.60 6.62
C VAL A 189 -7.49 -32.43 7.69
N GLU A 190 -6.78 -31.81 8.63
CA GLU A 190 -6.12 -32.52 9.74
C GLU A 190 -7.14 -33.20 10.67
N GLN A 191 -8.30 -32.58 10.87
CA GLN A 191 -9.39 -33.10 11.69
C GLN A 191 -10.28 -34.14 10.98
N SER A 192 -10.00 -34.48 9.71
CA SER A 192 -10.79 -35.52 9.04
C SER A 192 -10.55 -36.87 9.73
N PRO A 193 -11.60 -37.69 9.93
CA PRO A 193 -11.52 -38.90 10.75
C PRO A 193 -10.51 -39.92 10.21
N GLU A 194 -10.29 -39.92 8.89
CA GLU A 194 -9.25 -40.68 8.21
C GLU A 194 -7.84 -40.29 8.63
N ASN A 195 -7.53 -39.00 8.79
CA ASN A 195 -6.21 -38.51 9.18
C ASN A 195 -5.98 -38.66 10.69
N ILE A 196 -7.01 -38.44 11.51
CA ILE A 196 -6.93 -38.68 12.96
C ILE A 196 -6.67 -40.17 13.23
N ALA A 197 -7.36 -41.08 12.53
CA ALA A 197 -7.20 -42.52 12.70
C ALA A 197 -5.80 -43.04 12.29
N LEU A 198 -5.07 -42.31 11.44
CA LEU A 198 -3.68 -42.64 11.06
C LEU A 198 -2.63 -42.11 12.03
N SER A 199 -3.03 -41.23 12.96
CA SER A 199 -2.12 -40.57 13.92
C SER A 199 -2.15 -41.17 15.33
N ASN A 200 -3.15 -42.02 15.64
CA ASN A 200 -3.32 -42.75 16.91
C ASN A 200 -2.91 -44.22 16.77
#